data_AF-A0A8T5PWH4-F1
#
_entry.id   AF-A0A8T5PWH4-F1
#
_cell.length_a   1.000
_cell.length_b   1.000
_cell.length_c   1.000
_cell.angle_alpha   90.00
_cell.angle_beta   90.00
_cell.angle_gamma   90.00
#
_symmetry.space_group_name_H-M   'P 1'
#
loop_
_entity.id
_entity.type
_entity.pdbx_description
1 polymer ?
#
loop_
_entity_poly.entity_id
_entity_poly.type
_entity_poly.pdbx_seq_one_letter_code
_entity_poly.pdbx_strand_id
1 'polypeptide(L)'
;MKHTLKVTLLLVFLFFTAQVIGLIITNAYIDHKATLEKGEVKFVNLPYDIERPPVEQRSSFIFILAAVLIGTVLVLLLIKFEKTVLWKVWFFLAVVLSLSLAFSAFINQYVAFFLSLILAGYKIFKPNILIHNITEVFVYGGLAAIFVPIMNLFAVVLLLLFISVYDFFAVFKIKHMVTMAKFQTRSKVFAG
;
A
#
# COMPACT_ATOMS: atom_id res chain seq x y z
N MET A 1 -22.78 -19.64 0.03
CA MET A 1 -21.77 -18.57 0.09
C MET A 1 -22.44 -17.24 -0.21
N LYS A 2 -22.07 -16.13 0.46
CA LYS A 2 -22.68 -14.80 0.20
C LYS A 2 -22.35 -14.24 -1.19
N HIS A 3 -21.36 -14.82 -1.88
CA HIS A 3 -20.94 -14.45 -3.24
C HIS A 3 -21.03 -15.65 -4.19
N THR A 4 -21.20 -15.36 -5.49
CA THR A 4 -21.21 -16.37 -6.55
C THR A 4 -19.78 -16.85 -6.85
N LEU A 5 -19.64 -18.08 -7.34
CA LEU A 5 -18.34 -18.69 -7.66
C LEU A 5 -17.48 -17.80 -8.59
N LYS A 6 -18.13 -17.14 -9.57
CA LYS A 6 -17.47 -16.21 -10.49
C LYS A 6 -16.78 -15.06 -9.76
N VAL A 7 -17.44 -14.47 -8.75
CA VAL A 7 -16.88 -13.36 -7.96
C VAL A 7 -15.74 -13.86 -7.08
N THR A 8 -15.88 -15.02 -6.45
CA THR A 8 -14.80 -15.63 -5.66
C THR A 8 -13.56 -15.89 -6.51
N LEU A 9 -13.71 -16.48 -7.69
CA LEU A 9 -12.59 -16.70 -8.62
C LEU A 9 -11.94 -15.39 -9.05
N LEU A 10 -12.73 -14.34 -9.33
CA LEU A 10 -12.20 -13.02 -9.68
C LEU A 10 -11.39 -12.40 -8.55
N LEU A 11 -11.85 -12.49 -7.30
CA LEU A 11 -11.11 -11.97 -6.14
C LEU A 11 -9.80 -12.74 -5.90
N VAL A 12 -9.83 -14.07 -6.01
CA VAL A 12 -8.63 -14.91 -5.92
C VAL A 12 -7.64 -14.55 -7.02
N PHE A 13 -8.11 -14.38 -8.26
CA PHE A 13 -7.29 -13.97 -9.39
C PHE A 13 -6.65 -12.59 -9.16
N LEU A 14 -7.41 -11.61 -8.66
CA LEU A 14 -6.89 -10.28 -8.35
C LEU A 14 -5.84 -10.33 -7.24
N PHE A 15 -6.06 -11.14 -6.20
CA PHE A 15 -5.08 -11.37 -5.14
C PHE A 15 -3.77 -11.94 -5.69
N PHE A 16 -3.82 -13.00 -6.49
CA PHE A 16 -2.61 -13.57 -7.10
C PHE A 16 -1.90 -12.58 -8.03
N THR A 17 -2.67 -11.83 -8.81
CA THR A 17 -2.13 -10.79 -9.70
C THR A 17 -1.39 -9.71 -8.90
N ALA A 18 -1.94 -9.29 -7.77
CA ALA A 18 -1.29 -8.34 -6.87
C ALA A 18 0.03 -8.87 -6.29
N GLN A 19 0.07 -10.15 -5.90
CA GLN A 19 1.30 -10.78 -5.40
C GLN A 19 2.38 -10.83 -6.49
N VAL A 20 2.02 -11.27 -7.70
CA VAL A 20 2.95 -11.36 -8.84
C VAL A 20 3.48 -9.98 -9.21
N ILE A 21 2.62 -8.98 -9.35
CA ILE A 21 3.04 -7.61 -9.68
C ILE A 21 3.90 -7.01 -8.58
N GLY A 22 3.55 -7.24 -7.30
CA GLY A 22 4.37 -6.82 -6.17
C GLY A 22 5.79 -7.38 -6.24
N LEU A 23 5.93 -8.69 -6.50
CA LEU A 23 7.22 -9.34 -6.67
C LEU A 23 8.00 -8.80 -7.87
N ILE A 24 7.36 -8.56 -9.02
CA ILE A 24 8.01 -8.00 -10.21
C ILE A 24 8.58 -6.60 -9.91
N ILE A 25 7.79 -5.74 -9.26
CA ILE A 25 8.21 -4.39 -8.89
C ILE A 25 9.37 -4.46 -7.89
N THR A 26 9.24 -5.26 -6.82
CA THR A 26 10.33 -5.40 -5.84
C THR A 26 11.60 -5.94 -6.49
N ASN A 27 11.49 -6.90 -7.40
CA ASN A 27 12.65 -7.46 -8.11
C ASN A 27 13.35 -6.42 -9.00
N ALA A 28 12.60 -5.53 -9.65
CA ALA A 28 13.17 -4.43 -10.43
C ALA A 28 14.00 -3.44 -9.57
N TYR A 29 13.73 -3.37 -8.27
CA TYR A 29 14.51 -2.58 -7.31
C TYR A 29 15.71 -3.33 -6.70
N ILE A 30 15.95 -4.58 -7.07
CA ILE A 30 17.13 -5.35 -6.65
C ILE A 30 18.29 -5.06 -7.60
N ASP A 31 19.44 -4.71 -7.03
CA ASP A 31 20.69 -4.62 -7.78
C ASP A 31 21.26 -6.03 -7.97
N HIS A 32 20.89 -6.67 -9.07
CA HIS A 32 21.35 -8.01 -9.40
C HIS A 32 22.89 -8.10 -9.55
N LYS A 33 23.57 -7.03 -9.98
CA LYS A 33 25.03 -7.04 -10.16
C LYS A 33 25.73 -7.01 -8.81
N ALA A 34 25.35 -6.08 -7.94
CA ALA A 34 25.93 -6.00 -6.60
C ALA A 34 25.55 -7.19 -5.70
N THR A 35 24.40 -7.81 -5.94
CA THR A 35 23.93 -9.00 -5.22
C THR A 35 24.75 -10.24 -5.58
N LEU A 36 25.11 -10.41 -6.86
CA LEU A 36 25.94 -11.54 -7.31
C LEU A 36 27.37 -11.47 -6.77
N GLU A 37 27.92 -10.27 -6.58
CA GLU A 37 29.29 -10.09 -6.09
C GLU A 37 29.43 -10.24 -4.57
N LYS A 38 28.39 -9.91 -3.80
CA LYS A 38 28.45 -9.89 -2.32
C LYS A 38 27.68 -11.01 -1.63
N GLY A 39 26.86 -11.78 -2.36
CA GLY A 39 26.02 -12.84 -1.79
C GLY A 39 24.87 -12.33 -0.91
N GLU A 40 24.72 -11.00 -0.77
CA GLU A 40 23.67 -10.33 -0.02
C GLU A 40 22.80 -9.50 -0.96
N VAL A 41 21.47 -9.56 -0.78
CA VAL A 41 20.52 -8.81 -1.62
C VAL A 41 20.68 -7.32 -1.37
N LYS A 42 21.23 -6.62 -2.35
CA LYS A 42 21.32 -5.16 -2.34
C LYS A 42 20.23 -4.57 -3.19
N PHE A 43 19.64 -3.50 -2.69
CA PHE A 43 18.56 -2.80 -3.38
C PHE A 43 19.06 -1.44 -3.87
N VAL A 44 18.55 -1.03 -5.03
CA VAL A 44 18.76 0.31 -5.58
C VAL A 44 17.99 1.32 -4.72
N ASN A 45 18.51 2.55 -4.67
CA ASN A 45 17.82 3.69 -4.05
C ASN A 45 16.46 3.91 -4.71
N LEU A 46 15.49 4.38 -3.92
CA LEU A 46 14.19 4.75 -4.47
C LEU A 46 14.35 6.02 -5.34
N PRO A 47 13.48 6.20 -6.35
CA PRO A 47 13.48 7.44 -7.14
C PRO A 47 13.18 8.67 -6.27
N TYR A 48 13.46 9.85 -6.81
CA TYR A 48 13.26 11.15 -6.16
C TYR A 48 14.07 11.36 -4.87
N ASP A 49 15.22 10.68 -4.75
CA ASP A 49 16.11 10.75 -3.58
C ASP A 49 15.41 10.42 -2.26
N ILE A 50 14.40 9.54 -2.33
CA ILE A 50 13.68 9.06 -1.15
C ILE A 50 14.55 7.99 -0.49
N GLU A 51 15.00 8.26 0.72
CA GLU A 51 15.67 7.26 1.53
C GLU A 51 14.67 6.33 2.20
N ARG A 52 15.00 5.03 2.24
CA ARG A 52 14.25 4.09 3.05
C ARG A 52 14.56 4.33 4.53
N PRO A 53 13.60 4.14 5.44
CA PRO A 53 13.86 4.28 6.86
C PRO A 53 15.05 3.39 7.30
N PRO A 54 16.07 3.94 7.99
CA PRO A 54 17.21 3.17 8.47
C PRO A 54 16.81 2.40 9.74
N VAL A 55 15.97 1.38 9.57
CA VAL A 55 15.49 0.52 10.66
C VAL A 55 16.17 -0.83 10.59
N GLU A 56 16.54 -1.36 11.75
CA GLU A 56 17.01 -2.74 11.86
C GLU A 56 15.90 -3.71 11.45
N GLN A 57 16.20 -4.65 10.55
CA GLN A 57 15.21 -5.54 9.96
C GLN A 57 14.42 -6.33 11.01
N ARG A 58 15.05 -6.72 12.13
CA ARG A 58 14.41 -7.49 13.22
C ARG A 58 13.40 -6.66 14.01
N SER A 59 13.61 -5.37 14.15
CA SER A 59 12.78 -4.45 14.93
C SER A 59 11.83 -3.62 14.05
N SER A 60 11.93 -3.75 12.73
CA SER A 60 11.11 -3.05 11.73
C SER A 60 9.60 -3.17 11.98
N PHE A 61 9.12 -4.31 12.49
CA PHE A 61 7.71 -4.53 12.78
C PHE A 61 7.15 -3.55 13.82
N ILE A 62 7.95 -3.12 14.80
CA ILE A 62 7.53 -2.14 15.83
C ILE A 62 7.29 -0.78 15.18
N PHE A 63 8.22 -0.37 14.31
CA PHE A 63 8.12 0.89 13.58
C PHE A 63 6.89 0.91 12.66
N ILE A 64 6.68 -0.16 11.89
CA ILE A 64 5.52 -0.28 10.99
C ILE A 64 4.22 -0.31 11.79
N LEU A 65 4.16 -1.06 12.89
CA LEU A 65 2.98 -1.12 13.75
C LEU A 65 2.66 0.26 14.34
N ALA A 66 3.66 0.98 14.84
CA ALA A 66 3.49 2.35 15.34
C ALA A 66 2.98 3.28 14.23
N ALA A 67 3.55 3.20 13.02
CA ALA A 67 3.11 4.01 11.89
C ALA A 67 1.66 3.72 11.48
N VAL A 68 1.24 2.44 11.45
CA VAL A 68 -0.15 2.04 11.15
C VAL A 68 -1.11 2.54 12.23
N LEU A 69 -0.74 2.43 13.52
CA LEU A 69 -1.56 2.92 14.62
C LEU A 69 -1.71 4.44 14.58
N ILE A 70 -0.62 5.18 14.37
CA ILE A 70 -0.65 6.64 14.22
C ILE A 70 -1.51 7.04 13.01
N GLY A 71 -1.30 6.41 11.86
CA GLY A 71 -2.09 6.66 10.65
C GLY A 71 -3.59 6.41 10.89
N THR A 72 -3.93 5.33 11.59
CA THR A 72 -5.33 5.03 11.94
C THR A 72 -5.93 6.09 12.86
N VAL A 73 -5.19 6.52 13.89
CA VAL A 73 -5.64 7.59 14.80
C VAL A 73 -5.86 8.89 14.03
N LEU A 74 -4.95 9.26 13.14
CA LEU A 74 -5.08 10.45 12.31
C LEU A 74 -6.32 10.38 11.40
N VAL A 75 -6.59 9.23 10.77
CA VAL A 75 -7.80 9.04 9.96
C VAL A 75 -9.06 9.17 10.83
N LEU A 76 -9.07 8.57 12.02
CA LEU A 76 -10.19 8.71 12.97
C LEU A 76 -10.40 10.17 13.40
N LEU A 77 -9.33 10.94 13.60
CA LEU A 77 -9.43 12.38 13.87
C LEU A 77 -10.03 13.14 12.68
N LEU A 78 -9.61 12.85 11.45
CA LEU A 78 -10.19 13.47 10.25
C LEU A 78 -11.68 13.16 10.11
N ILE A 79 -12.07 11.94 10.45
CA ILE A 79 -13.48 11.52 10.47
C ILE A 79 -14.24 12.31 11.54
N LYS A 80 -13.67 12.47 12.73
CA LYS A 80 -14.28 13.24 13.84
C LYS A 80 -14.56 14.69 13.45
N PHE A 81 -13.68 15.30 12.66
CA PHE A 81 -13.86 16.69 12.16
C PHE A 81 -14.54 16.78 10.79
N GLU A 82 -15.02 15.65 10.26
CA GLU A 82 -15.69 15.52 8.96
C GLU A 82 -14.93 16.18 7.78
N LYS A 83 -13.59 16.22 7.86
CA LYS A 83 -12.72 16.90 6.88
C LYS A 83 -12.54 16.04 5.63
N THR A 84 -13.63 15.86 4.89
CA THR A 84 -13.69 15.03 3.67
C THR A 84 -12.71 15.50 2.60
N VAL A 85 -12.53 16.81 2.41
CA VAL A 85 -11.58 17.34 1.43
C VAL A 85 -10.14 16.97 1.79
N LEU A 86 -9.77 17.12 3.07
CA LEU A 86 -8.44 16.76 3.55
C LEU A 86 -8.16 15.27 3.39
N TRP A 87 -9.17 14.42 3.66
CA TRP A 87 -9.08 12.98 3.38
C TRP A 87 -8.82 12.69 1.89
N LYS A 88 -9.56 13.34 0.97
CA LYS A 88 -9.37 13.15 -0.47
C LYS A 88 -7.99 13.58 -0.95
N VAL A 89 -7.49 14.73 -0.46
CA VAL A 89 -6.15 15.23 -0.80
C VAL A 89 -5.09 14.29 -0.27
N TRP A 90 -5.21 13.86 0.98
CA TRP A 90 -4.23 12.93 1.57
C TRP A 90 -4.23 11.58 0.84
N PHE A 91 -5.40 11.02 0.55
CA PHE A 91 -5.51 9.78 -0.21
C PHE A 91 -4.95 9.93 -1.64
N PHE A 92 -5.22 11.07 -2.30
CA PHE A 92 -4.63 11.38 -3.60
C PHE A 92 -3.11 11.36 -3.55
N LEU A 93 -2.50 12.06 -2.59
CA LEU A 93 -1.05 12.09 -2.42
C LEU A 93 -0.47 10.69 -2.17
N ALA A 94 -1.10 9.91 -1.30
CA ALA A 94 -0.68 8.54 -1.02
C ALA A 94 -0.69 7.67 -2.29
N VAL A 95 -1.77 7.73 -3.07
CA VAL A 95 -1.90 6.97 -4.32
C VAL A 95 -0.89 7.43 -5.37
N VAL A 96 -0.68 8.74 -5.53
CA VAL A 96 0.33 9.29 -6.45
C VAL A 96 1.71 8.76 -6.08
N LEU A 97 2.11 8.88 -4.82
CA LEU A 97 3.42 8.41 -4.36
C LEU A 97 3.60 6.91 -4.61
N SER A 98 2.65 6.07 -4.20
CA SER A 98 2.75 4.62 -4.39
C SER A 98 2.77 4.22 -5.87
N LEU A 99 1.93 4.82 -6.71
CA LEU A 99 1.94 4.55 -8.16
C LEU A 99 3.23 5.04 -8.82
N SER A 100 3.74 6.21 -8.42
CA SER A 100 4.99 6.76 -8.95
C SER A 100 6.17 5.85 -8.64
N LEU A 101 6.24 5.30 -7.42
CA LEU A 101 7.22 4.29 -7.01
C LEU A 101 7.06 2.97 -7.76
N ALA A 102 5.84 2.53 -8.01
CA ALA A 102 5.60 1.31 -8.78
C ALA A 102 6.04 1.44 -10.25
N PHE A 103 5.71 2.55 -10.91
CA PHE A 103 6.00 2.74 -12.34
C PHE A 103 7.45 3.13 -12.63
N SER A 104 8.10 3.88 -11.73
CA SER A 104 9.51 4.23 -11.87
C SER A 104 10.45 3.01 -11.89
N ALA A 105 9.97 1.86 -11.43
CA ALA A 105 10.66 0.58 -11.59
C ALA A 105 10.85 0.16 -13.05
N PHE A 106 10.00 0.65 -13.96
CA PHE A 106 9.98 0.23 -15.38
C PHE A 106 10.20 1.39 -16.36
N ILE A 107 9.88 2.63 -15.96
CA ILE A 107 9.95 3.81 -16.83
C ILE A 107 10.64 4.97 -16.11
N ASN A 108 11.04 6.01 -16.87
CA ASN A 108 11.69 7.19 -16.30
C ASN A 108 10.84 7.86 -15.20
N GLN A 109 11.48 8.27 -14.11
CA GLN A 109 10.82 8.85 -12.93
C GLN A 109 9.90 10.04 -13.25
N TYR A 110 10.22 10.89 -14.22
CA TYR A 110 9.35 12.02 -14.58
C TYR A 110 8.08 11.52 -15.26
N VAL A 111 8.19 10.55 -16.17
CA VAL A 111 7.04 9.95 -16.85
C VAL A 111 6.18 9.15 -15.88
N ALA A 112 6.81 8.40 -14.95
CA ALA A 112 6.13 7.68 -13.88
C ALA A 112 5.28 8.62 -13.02
N PHE A 113 5.85 9.77 -12.63
CA PHE A 113 5.14 10.77 -11.84
C PHE A 113 3.94 11.35 -12.59
N PHE A 114 4.11 11.79 -13.84
CA PHE A 114 2.99 12.32 -14.64
C PHE A 114 1.89 11.28 -14.85
N LEU A 115 2.26 10.03 -15.14
CA LEU A 115 1.28 8.94 -15.29
C LEU A 115 0.53 8.66 -13.97
N SER A 116 1.25 8.66 -12.84
CA SER A 116 0.68 8.46 -11.51
C SER A 116 -0.32 9.55 -11.14
N LEU A 117 -0.03 10.82 -11.47
CA LEU A 117 -0.94 11.95 -11.28
C LEU A 117 -2.25 11.77 -12.04
N ILE A 118 -2.17 11.38 -13.32
CA ILE A 118 -3.34 11.18 -14.17
C ILE A 118 -4.20 10.02 -13.63
N LEU A 119 -3.58 8.88 -13.31
CA LEU A 119 -4.31 7.71 -12.82
C LEU A 119 -4.90 7.92 -11.42
N ALA A 120 -4.16 8.55 -10.50
CA ALA A 120 -4.67 8.89 -9.18
C ALA A 120 -5.84 9.89 -9.26
N GLY A 121 -5.73 10.88 -10.16
CA GLY A 121 -6.79 11.84 -10.43
C GLY A 121 -8.03 11.14 -10.97
N TYR A 122 -7.87 10.26 -11.95
CA TYR A 122 -8.97 9.48 -12.48
C TYR A 122 -9.61 8.60 -11.40
N LYS A 123 -8.82 7.90 -10.59
CA LYS A 123 -9.30 7.04 -9.49
C LYS A 123 -10.21 7.78 -8.51
N ILE A 124 -9.86 9.02 -8.16
CA ILE A 124 -10.56 9.79 -7.12
C ILE A 124 -11.72 10.61 -7.67
N PHE A 125 -11.57 11.23 -8.85
CA PHE A 125 -12.62 12.08 -9.43
C PHE A 125 -13.64 11.29 -10.26
N LYS A 126 -13.24 10.16 -10.86
CA LYS A 126 -14.09 9.31 -11.70
C LYS A 126 -14.01 7.84 -11.23
N PRO A 127 -14.72 7.47 -10.15
CA PRO A 127 -14.67 6.13 -9.59
C PRO A 127 -15.15 5.10 -10.63
N ASN A 128 -14.21 4.36 -11.20
CA ASN A 128 -14.44 3.24 -12.11
C ASN A 128 -13.81 1.98 -11.51
N ILE A 129 -14.57 0.91 -11.41
CA ILE A 129 -14.15 -0.38 -10.84
C ILE A 129 -12.86 -0.89 -11.49
N LEU A 130 -12.73 -0.77 -12.81
CA LEU A 130 -11.54 -1.24 -13.53
C LEU A 130 -10.29 -0.44 -13.13
N ILE A 131 -10.40 0.89 -13.11
CA ILE A 131 -9.25 1.75 -12.79
C ILE A 131 -8.90 1.66 -11.31
N HIS A 132 -9.89 1.51 -10.44
CA HIS A 132 -9.65 1.25 -9.03
C HIS A 132 -8.85 -0.05 -8.85
N ASN A 133 -9.34 -1.17 -9.36
CA ASN A 133 -8.68 -2.48 -9.20
C ASN A 133 -7.29 -2.53 -9.83
N ILE A 134 -7.12 -1.97 -11.03
CA ILE A 134 -5.80 -1.94 -11.69
C ILE A 134 -4.83 -1.08 -10.90
N THR A 135 -5.23 0.12 -10.48
CA THR A 135 -4.35 1.01 -9.70
C THR A 135 -4.02 0.43 -8.33
N GLU A 136 -4.95 -0.25 -7.66
CA GLU A 136 -4.68 -0.90 -6.36
C GLU A 136 -3.56 -1.94 -6.45
N VAL A 137 -3.55 -2.76 -7.50
CA VAL A 137 -2.49 -3.75 -7.72
C VAL A 137 -1.11 -3.09 -7.79
N PHE A 138 -0.99 -1.96 -8.48
CA PHE A 138 0.27 -1.20 -8.54
C PHE A 138 0.57 -0.46 -7.23
N VAL A 139 -0.43 0.08 -6.53
CA VAL A 139 -0.25 0.71 -5.21
C VAL A 139 0.37 -0.28 -4.22
N TYR A 140 -0.13 -1.52 -4.16
CA TYR A 140 0.45 -2.57 -3.31
C TYR A 140 1.88 -2.91 -3.71
N GLY A 141 2.19 -2.92 -5.01
CA GLY A 141 3.56 -3.11 -5.48
C GLY A 141 4.49 -1.95 -5.11
N GLY A 142 4.02 -0.70 -5.18
CA GLY A 142 4.75 0.46 -4.71
C GLY A 142 5.04 0.43 -3.22
N LEU A 143 4.07 -0.03 -2.40
CA LEU A 143 4.28 -0.26 -0.98
C LEU A 143 5.29 -1.39 -0.73
N ALA A 144 5.22 -2.49 -1.50
CA ALA A 144 6.17 -3.59 -1.40
C ALA A 144 7.62 -3.14 -1.67
N ALA A 145 7.84 -2.24 -2.63
CA ALA A 145 9.16 -1.66 -2.89
C ALA A 145 9.77 -0.89 -1.71
N ILE A 146 8.92 -0.35 -0.82
CA ILE A 146 9.36 0.35 0.40
C ILE A 146 9.59 -0.64 1.54
N PHE A 147 8.61 -1.51 1.81
CA PHE A 147 8.57 -2.31 3.03
C PHE A 147 9.36 -3.63 2.94
N VAL A 148 9.38 -4.30 1.79
CA VAL A 148 10.07 -5.60 1.66
C VAL A 148 11.57 -5.51 2.00
N PRO A 149 12.33 -4.49 1.53
CA PRO A 149 13.77 -4.38 1.83
C PRO A 149 14.10 -4.18 3.31
N ILE A 150 13.17 -3.64 4.10
CA ILE A 150 13.39 -3.30 5.51
C ILE A 150 12.87 -4.37 6.47
N MET A 151 12.26 -5.45 5.97
CA MET A 151 11.70 -6.52 6.78
C MET A 151 12.44 -7.84 6.54
N ASN A 152 12.57 -8.63 7.60
CA ASN A 152 12.96 -10.05 7.48
C ASN A 152 11.74 -10.95 7.76
N LEU A 153 11.88 -12.25 7.48
CA LEU A 153 10.80 -13.22 7.65
C LEU A 153 10.21 -13.20 9.07
N PHE A 154 11.07 -13.07 10.08
CA PHE A 154 10.64 -13.00 11.49
C PHE A 154 9.76 -11.77 11.77
N ALA A 155 10.18 -10.60 11.31
CA ALA A 155 9.42 -9.36 11.46
C ALA A 155 8.07 -9.41 10.72
N VAL A 156 8.03 -9.99 9.52
CA VAL A 156 6.77 -10.18 8.76
C VAL A 156 5.80 -11.08 9.51
N VAL A 157 6.27 -12.22 10.03
CA VAL A 157 5.41 -13.16 10.78
C VAL A 157 4.84 -12.49 12.03
N LEU A 158 5.67 -11.78 12.81
CA LEU A 158 5.20 -11.04 13.98
C LEU A 158 4.20 -9.95 13.59
N LEU A 159 4.52 -9.14 12.57
CA LEU A 159 3.66 -8.07 12.09
C LEU A 159 2.27 -8.60 11.70
N LEU A 160 2.21 -9.69 10.93
CA LEU A 160 0.95 -10.32 10.53
C LEU A 160 0.15 -10.83 11.73
N LEU A 161 0.83 -11.44 12.72
CA LEU A 161 0.18 -11.89 13.95
C LEU A 161 -0.44 -10.69 14.69
N PHE A 162 0.33 -9.62 14.91
CA PHE A 162 -0.18 -8.42 15.60
C PHE A 162 -1.33 -7.74 14.85
N ILE A 163 -1.21 -7.56 13.53
CA ILE A 163 -2.28 -6.94 12.73
C ILE A 163 -3.55 -7.80 12.75
N SER A 164 -3.42 -9.14 12.68
CA SER A 164 -4.60 -10.03 12.72
C SER A 164 -5.38 -9.94 14.05
N VAL A 165 -4.65 -9.89 15.17
CA VAL A 165 -5.26 -9.73 16.50
C VAL A 165 -5.89 -8.34 16.64
N TYR A 166 -5.18 -7.31 16.17
CA TYR A 166 -5.69 -5.95 16.16
C TYR A 166 -6.97 -5.82 15.33
N ASP A 167 -7.02 -6.37 14.12
CA ASP A 167 -8.18 -6.31 13.22
C ASP A 167 -9.42 -6.95 13.85
N PHE A 168 -9.26 -8.13 14.46
CA PHE A 168 -10.34 -8.78 15.21
C PHE A 168 -10.88 -7.88 16.33
N PHE A 169 -10.00 -7.27 17.12
CA PHE A 169 -10.41 -6.38 18.22
C PHE A 169 -11.04 -5.08 17.72
N ALA A 170 -10.46 -4.48 16.67
CA ALA A 170 -10.89 -3.26 16.02
C ALA A 170 -12.30 -3.38 15.43
N VAL A 171 -12.62 -4.52 14.83
CA VAL A 171 -13.92 -4.79 14.21
C VAL A 171 -14.98 -5.18 15.26
N PHE A 172 -14.70 -6.15 16.13
CA PHE A 172 -15.74 -6.73 17.00
C PHE A 172 -15.95 -5.96 18.30
N LYS A 173 -14.89 -5.41 18.90
CA LYS A 173 -14.97 -4.75 20.20
C LYS A 173 -15.15 -3.24 20.05
N ILE A 174 -14.23 -2.57 19.36
CA ILE A 174 -14.23 -1.10 19.26
C ILE A 174 -15.14 -0.60 18.12
N LYS A 175 -15.31 -1.40 17.05
CA LYS A 175 -16.05 -1.04 15.83
C LYS A 175 -15.56 0.22 15.11
N HIS A 176 -14.36 0.71 15.40
CA HIS A 176 -13.85 1.94 14.77
C HIS A 176 -13.62 1.74 13.26
N MET A 177 -13.22 0.55 12.82
CA MET A 177 -13.12 0.20 11.39
C MET A 177 -14.47 0.28 10.66
N VAL A 178 -15.57 -0.07 11.33
CA VAL A 178 -16.92 0.08 10.76
C VAL A 178 -17.27 1.56 10.57
N THR A 179 -16.88 2.42 11.50
CA THR A 179 -17.04 3.88 11.39
C THR A 179 -16.21 4.44 10.23
N MET A 180 -14.97 3.97 10.05
CA MET A 180 -14.12 4.35 8.91
C MET A 180 -14.75 3.96 7.57
N ALA A 181 -15.24 2.73 7.45
CA ALA A 181 -15.89 2.25 6.22
C ALA A 181 -17.12 3.09 5.85
N LYS A 182 -17.95 3.46 6.84
CA LYS A 182 -19.10 4.35 6.62
C LYS A 182 -18.68 5.75 6.15
N PHE A 183 -17.59 6.30 6.68
CA PHE A 183 -17.06 7.59 6.23
C PHE A 183 -16.49 7.54 4.81
N GLN A 184 -15.72 6.50 4.48
CA GLN A 184 -15.18 6.29 3.13
C GLN A 184 -16.29 6.17 2.09
N THR A 185 -17.34 5.40 2.41
CA THR A 185 -18.53 5.27 1.55
C THR A 185 -19.21 6.63 1.31
N ARG A 186 -19.39 7.44 2.37
CA ARG A 186 -19.96 8.79 2.25
C ARG A 186 -19.09 9.73 1.40
N SER A 187 -17.77 9.62 1.52
CA SER A 187 -16.83 10.47 0.78
C SER A 187 -16.61 10.04 -0.68
N LYS A 188 -17.14 8.89 -1.09
CA LYS A 188 -16.91 8.24 -2.40
C LYS A 188 -15.43 7.97 -2.69
N VAL A 189 -14.63 7.87 -1.64
CA VAL A 189 -13.21 7.53 -1.73
C VAL A 189 -12.99 6.34 -0.84
N PHE A 190 -12.91 5.18 -1.48
CA PHE A 190 -12.65 3.90 -0.86
C PHE A 190 -11.15 3.63 -0.92
N ALA A 191 -10.55 3.40 0.24
CA ALA A 191 -9.10 3.23 0.39
C ALA A 191 -8.63 1.76 0.27
N GLY A 192 -9.54 0.83 -0.02
CA GLY A 192 -9.22 -0.58 -0.25
C GLY A 192 -10.47 -1.43 -0.33
#